data_AF-A0A0M9EL54-F1
#
_entry.id   AF-A0A0M9EL54-F1
#
_cell.length_a   1.000
_cell.length_b   1.000
_cell.length_c   1.000
_cell.angle_alpha   90.00
_cell.angle_beta   90.00
_cell.angle_gamma   90.00
#
_symmetry.space_group_name_H-M   'P 1'
#
loop_
_entity.id
_entity.type
_entity.pdbx_description
1 polymer ?
#
loop_
_entity_poly.entity_id
_entity_poly.type
_entity_poly.pdbx_seq_one_letter_code
_entity_poly.pdbx_strand_id
1 'polypeptide(L)'
;MRLTAEFWVQAYLARLRLTDIPAFVVAHGDDTAGAVLVKLNTLDGQAKVFERSFDLMSGERRWVVLSEGAEADVDAALARQRGFDSDAWVIEVEDRQGRHLLDEPGLSE
;
A
#
# COMPACT_ATOMS: atom_id res chain seq x y z
N MET A 1 -3.95 -14.95 15.73
CA MET A 1 -4.21 -15.36 14.34
C MET A 1 -3.74 -14.24 13.44
N ARG A 2 -2.77 -14.47 12.55
CA ARG A 2 -2.23 -13.44 11.64
C ARG A 2 -3.16 -13.37 10.42
N LEU A 3 -3.60 -12.17 10.02
CA LEU A 3 -4.32 -11.97 8.76
C LEU A 3 -3.42 -12.41 7.59
N THR A 4 -3.98 -13.11 6.61
CA THR A 4 -3.31 -13.34 5.33
C THR A 4 -3.23 -12.04 4.52
N ALA A 5 -2.25 -11.95 3.62
CA ALA A 5 -2.09 -10.78 2.77
C ALA A 5 -3.33 -10.54 1.90
N GLU A 6 -3.84 -11.60 1.25
CA GLU A 6 -5.05 -11.53 0.43
C GLU A 6 -6.25 -10.97 1.21
N PHE A 7 -6.50 -11.48 2.42
CA PHE A 7 -7.64 -11.02 3.21
C PHE A 7 -7.49 -9.54 3.63
N TRP A 8 -6.27 -9.11 3.96
CA TRP A 8 -6.00 -7.70 4.24
C TRP A 8 -6.28 -6.82 3.01
N VAL A 9 -5.78 -7.22 1.83
CA VAL A 9 -5.98 -6.53 0.55
C VAL A 9 -7.48 -6.39 0.25
N GLN A 10 -8.25 -7.46 0.36
CA GLN A 10 -9.70 -7.44 0.12
C GLN A 10 -10.42 -6.51 1.10
N ALA A 11 -10.08 -6.56 2.40
CA ALA A 11 -10.67 -5.67 3.40
C ALA A 11 -10.33 -4.19 3.14
N TYR A 12 -9.12 -3.91 2.67
CA TYR A 12 -8.69 -2.57 2.31
C TYR A 12 -9.46 -2.03 1.10
N LEU A 13 -9.53 -2.80 0.01
CA LEU A 13 -10.28 -2.44 -1.19
C LEU A 13 -11.78 -2.25 -0.91
N ALA A 14 -12.36 -3.04 0.00
CA ALA A 14 -13.75 -2.88 0.40
C ALA A 14 -13.99 -1.53 1.11
N ARG A 15 -13.11 -1.12 2.03
CA ARG A 15 -13.20 0.18 2.73
C ARG A 15 -13.07 1.37 1.78
N LEU A 16 -12.10 1.33 0.87
CA LEU A 16 -11.95 2.36 -0.16
C LEU A 16 -13.20 2.47 -1.04
N ARG A 17 -13.78 1.33 -1.44
CA ARG A 17 -15.02 1.30 -2.22
C ARG A 17 -16.21 1.93 -1.48
N LEU A 18 -16.32 1.75 -0.17
CA LEU A 18 -17.37 2.37 0.66
C LEU A 18 -17.23 3.90 0.78
N THR A 19 -16.07 4.45 0.42
CA THR A 19 -15.75 5.88 0.50
C THR A 19 -15.53 6.51 -0.87
N ASP A 20 -15.92 5.78 -1.93
CA ASP A 20 -15.78 6.17 -3.34
C ASP A 20 -14.34 6.54 -3.74
N ILE A 21 -13.35 5.84 -3.19
CA ILE A 21 -11.94 5.98 -3.57
C ILE A 21 -11.58 4.86 -4.55
N PRO A 22 -11.22 5.18 -5.82
CA PRO A 22 -10.73 4.21 -6.78
C PRO A 22 -9.44 3.54 -6.31
N ALA A 23 -9.39 2.22 -6.39
CA ALA A 23 -8.19 1.45 -6.11
C ALA A 23 -8.11 0.17 -6.94
N PHE A 24 -6.88 -0.21 -7.28
CA PHE A 24 -6.58 -1.28 -8.23
C PHE A 24 -5.42 -2.14 -7.73
N VAL A 25 -5.54 -3.45 -7.85
CA VAL A 25 -4.40 -4.35 -7.69
C VAL A 25 -3.59 -4.32 -8.98
N VAL A 26 -2.40 -3.72 -8.94
CA VAL A 26 -1.50 -3.62 -10.11
C VAL A 26 -0.45 -4.74 -10.11
N ALA A 27 -0.20 -5.35 -8.96
CA ALA A 27 0.54 -6.58 -8.84
C ALA A 27 -0.06 -7.45 -7.73
N HIS A 28 -0.32 -8.71 -8.07
CA HIS A 28 -0.76 -9.72 -7.12
C HIS A 28 0.47 -10.41 -6.52
N GLY A 29 0.52 -10.50 -5.20
CA GLY A 29 1.61 -11.11 -4.44
C GLY A 29 1.28 -12.52 -3.94
N ASP A 30 2.05 -13.00 -2.96
CA ASP A 30 1.72 -14.21 -2.22
C ASP A 30 0.49 -13.98 -1.32
N ASP A 31 -0.50 -14.86 -1.39
CA ASP A 31 -1.78 -14.72 -0.69
C ASP A 31 -1.64 -14.77 0.84
N THR A 32 -0.63 -15.46 1.35
CA THR A 32 -0.50 -15.76 2.78
C THR A 32 0.37 -14.75 3.49
N ALA A 33 1.57 -14.50 2.97
CA ALA A 33 2.65 -13.80 3.65
C ALA A 33 3.27 -12.64 2.85
N GLY A 34 2.85 -12.43 1.60
CA GLY A 34 3.40 -11.38 0.73
C GLY A 34 3.33 -10.00 1.37
N ALA A 35 4.37 -9.20 1.14
CA ALA A 35 4.37 -7.79 1.54
C ALA A 35 3.26 -7.02 0.81
N VAL A 36 2.79 -5.91 1.38
CA VAL A 36 1.80 -5.04 0.72
C VAL A 36 2.37 -3.63 0.58
N LEU A 37 2.43 -3.17 -0.66
CA LEU A 37 2.81 -1.81 -1.03
C LEU A 37 1.57 -1.07 -1.53
N VAL A 38 1.41 0.18 -1.10
CA VAL A 38 0.26 1.01 -1.49
C VAL A 38 0.78 2.29 -2.14
N LYS A 39 0.53 2.47 -3.44
CA LYS A 39 0.78 3.73 -4.14
C LYS A 39 -0.47 4.60 -4.05
N LEU A 40 -0.37 5.78 -3.46
CA LEU A 40 -1.35 6.85 -3.56
C LEU A 40 -0.94 7.79 -4.69
N ASN A 41 -1.78 7.88 -5.71
CA ASN A 41 -1.65 8.81 -6.83
C ASN A 41 -2.64 9.98 -6.63
N THR A 42 -2.12 11.20 -6.52
CA THR A 42 -2.94 12.41 -6.30
C THR A 42 -3.48 13.01 -7.59
N LEU A 43 -3.24 12.37 -8.74
CA LEU A 43 -3.73 12.75 -10.07
C LEU A 43 -3.32 14.16 -10.52
N ASP A 44 -2.23 14.66 -9.96
CA ASP A 44 -1.59 15.94 -10.26
C ASP A 44 -0.11 15.77 -10.65
N GLY A 45 0.28 14.54 -10.99
CA GLY A 45 1.66 14.14 -11.30
C GLY A 45 2.50 13.81 -10.06
N GLN A 46 1.91 13.88 -8.86
CA GLN A 46 2.54 13.48 -7.62
C GLN A 46 2.00 12.14 -7.13
N ALA A 47 2.84 11.41 -6.41
CA ALA A 47 2.47 10.16 -5.76
C ALA A 47 3.24 9.95 -4.46
N LYS A 48 2.78 8.95 -3.70
CA LYS A 48 3.42 8.46 -2.49
C LYS A 48 3.25 6.96 -2.41
N VAL A 49 4.31 6.22 -2.14
CA VAL A 49 4.25 4.79 -1.87
C VAL A 49 4.49 4.53 -0.39
N PHE A 50 3.58 3.75 0.19
CA PHE A 50 3.64 3.29 1.56
C PHE A 50 4.04 1.81 1.58
N GLU A 51 4.90 1.45 2.52
CA GLU A 51 5.21 0.06 2.84
C GLU A 51 4.93 -0.22 4.31
N ARG A 52 4.65 -1.48 4.62
CA ARG A 52 4.44 -1.91 5.99
C ARG A 52 5.77 -2.29 6.61
N SER A 53 6.22 -1.48 7.56
CA SER A 53 7.47 -1.70 8.30
C SER A 53 7.18 -2.28 9.69
N PHE A 54 8.13 -3.05 10.22
CA PHE A 54 8.07 -3.61 11.56
C PHE A 54 9.02 -2.84 12.47
N ASP A 55 8.48 -2.24 13.53
CA ASP A 55 9.29 -1.62 14.57
C ASP A 55 9.82 -2.70 15.51
N LEU A 56 11.15 -2.90 15.51
CA LEU A 56 11.81 -3.93 16.32
C LEU A 56 11.76 -3.64 17.83
N MET A 57 11.54 -2.40 18.23
CA MET A 57 11.52 -1.97 19.64
C MET A 57 10.12 -2.09 20.24
N SER A 58 9.08 -1.69 19.51
CA SER A 58 7.69 -1.82 19.98
C SER A 58 7.03 -3.14 19.58
N GLY A 59 7.55 -3.82 18.55
CA GLY A 59 6.93 -5.00 17.95
C GLY A 59 5.68 -4.68 17.11
N GLU A 60 5.41 -3.40 16.89
CA GLU A 60 4.24 -2.93 16.14
C GLU A 60 4.57 -2.81 14.66
N ARG A 61 3.54 -2.96 13.83
CA ARG A 61 3.63 -2.66 12.41
C ARG A 61 3.12 -1.25 12.18
N ARG A 62 3.76 -0.54 11.25
CA ARG A 62 3.32 0.78 10.82
C ARG A 62 3.51 0.95 9.34
N TRP A 63 2.67 1.77 8.74
CA TRP A 63 2.91 2.27 7.41
C TRP A 63 4.01 3.34 7.46
N VAL A 64 5.00 3.20 6.58
CA VAL A 64 6.04 4.21 6.38
C VAL A 64 6.07 4.61 4.92
N VAL A 65 6.49 5.85 4.66
CA VAL A 65 6.68 6.33 3.29
C VAL A 65 8.00 5.77 2.77
N LEU A 66 7.91 4.92 1.74
CA LEU A 66 9.07 4.41 1.02
C LEU A 66 9.59 5.43 0.01
N SER A 67 8.69 6.14 -0.68
CA SER A 67 9.03 7.23 -1.59
C SER A 67 7.84 8.18 -1.78
N GLU A 68 8.12 9.47 -1.99
CA GLU A 68 7.13 10.49 -2.31
C GLU A 68 7.73 11.51 -3.29
N GLY A 69 6.91 12.07 -4.17
CA GLY A 69 7.35 13.04 -5.16
C GLY A 69 6.65 12.87 -6.49
N ALA A 70 7.38 13.14 -7.59
CA ALA A 70 6.87 12.92 -8.93
C ALA A 70 6.51 11.45 -9.14
N GLU A 71 5.37 11.19 -9.78
CA GLU A 71 4.85 9.84 -9.98
C GLU A 71 5.88 8.90 -10.62
N ALA A 72 6.62 9.38 -11.63
CA ALA A 72 7.64 8.58 -12.31
C ALA A 72 8.78 8.12 -11.37
N ASP A 73 9.18 8.96 -10.41
CA ASP A 73 10.22 8.62 -9.43
C ASP A 73 9.71 7.60 -8.41
N VAL A 74 8.44 7.74 -8.01
CA VAL A 74 7.74 6.82 -7.11
C VAL A 74 7.55 5.45 -7.79
N ASP A 75 7.13 5.43 -9.06
CA ASP A 75 7.00 4.20 -9.85
C ASP A 75 8.35 3.51 -10.03
N ALA A 76 9.43 4.27 -10.24
CA ALA A 76 10.78 3.73 -10.30
C ALA A 76 11.22 3.12 -8.96
N ALA A 77 10.87 3.75 -7.83
CA ALA A 77 11.12 3.20 -6.49
C ALA A 77 10.32 1.90 -6.25
N LEU A 78 9.04 1.90 -6.63
CA LEU A 78 8.16 0.75 -6.52
C LEU A 78 8.67 -0.43 -7.38
N ALA A 79 9.11 -0.17 -8.61
CA ALA A 79 9.69 -1.18 -9.49
C ALA A 79 10.98 -1.79 -8.91
N ARG A 80 11.84 -0.97 -8.28
CA ARG A 80 13.02 -1.46 -7.57
C ARG A 80 12.63 -2.36 -6.40
N GLN A 81 11.65 -1.95 -5.59
CA GLN A 81 11.17 -2.75 -4.45
C GLN A 81 10.65 -4.12 -4.90
N ARG A 82 9.87 -4.15 -5.98
CA ARG A 82 9.40 -5.41 -6.59
C ARG A 82 10.52 -6.27 -7.20
N GLY A 83 11.64 -5.66 -7.57
CA GLY A 83 12.83 -6.38 -8.02
C GLY A 83 13.52 -7.13 -6.87
N PHE A 84 13.41 -6.62 -5.63
CA PHE A 84 13.90 -7.30 -4.43
C PHE A 84 12.91 -8.33 -3.90
N ASP A 85 11.62 -8.00 -3.95
CA ASP A 85 10.52 -8.85 -3.50
C ASP A 85 9.46 -8.98 -4.60
N SER A 86 9.56 -10.06 -5.37
CA SER A 86 8.60 -10.35 -6.44
C SER A 86 7.24 -10.85 -5.94
N ASP A 87 7.13 -11.23 -4.66
CA ASP A 87 5.89 -11.72 -4.05
C ASP A 87 5.08 -10.61 -3.35
N ALA A 88 5.56 -9.37 -3.42
CA ALA A 88 4.85 -8.21 -2.90
C ALA A 88 3.60 -7.89 -3.72
N TRP A 89 2.49 -7.66 -3.01
CA TRP A 89 1.30 -7.02 -3.52
C TRP A 89 1.56 -5.54 -3.78
N VAL A 90 0.98 -5.02 -4.86
CA VAL A 90 0.91 -3.59 -5.10
C VAL A 90 -0.53 -3.18 -5.37
N ILE A 91 -0.97 -2.22 -4.58
CA ILE A 91 -2.27 -1.58 -4.70
C ILE A 91 -2.04 -0.13 -5.08
N GLU A 92 -2.67 0.32 -6.16
CA GLU A 92 -2.74 1.72 -6.53
C GLU A 92 -4.06 2.30 -6.06
N VAL A 93 -4.00 3.47 -5.42
CA VAL A 93 -5.13 4.25 -4.89
C VAL A 93 -5.08 5.61 -5.55
N GLU A 94 -6.17 6.05 -6.16
CA GLU A 94 -6.24 7.32 -6.86
C GLU A 94 -7.17 8.28 -6.13
N ASP A 95 -6.63 9.33 -5.52
CA ASP A 95 -7.45 10.32 -4.83
C ASP A 95 -6.77 11.70 -4.80
N ARG A 96 -7.44 12.71 -5.39
CA ARG A 96 -6.94 14.10 -5.45
C ARG A 96 -6.79 14.76 -4.09
N GLN A 97 -7.46 14.25 -3.05
CA GLN A 97 -7.36 14.77 -1.68
C GLN A 97 -6.33 13.99 -0.85
N GLY A 98 -5.64 13.02 -1.46
CA GLY A 98 -4.64 12.20 -0.80
C GLY A 98 -5.21 11.19 0.20
N ARG A 99 -6.50 10.83 0.10
CA ARG A 99 -7.14 9.88 1.01
C ARG A 99 -6.68 8.45 0.67
N HIS A 100 -6.11 7.76 1.66
CA HIS A 100 -5.69 6.36 1.54
C HIS A 100 -6.19 5.46 2.67
N LEU A 101 -6.72 6.01 3.78
CA LEU A 101 -7.33 5.27 4.91
C LEU A 101 -6.42 4.29 5.67
N LEU A 102 -5.11 4.24 5.38
CA LEU A 102 -4.18 3.29 6.02
C LEU A 102 -4.02 3.50 7.53
N ASP A 103 -4.36 4.69 8.03
CA ASP A 103 -4.33 5.02 9.46
C ASP A 103 -5.58 4.55 10.22
N GLU A 104 -6.61 4.05 9.52
CA GLU A 104 -7.84 3.59 10.16
C GLU A 104 -7.63 2.33 11.02
N PRO A 105 -8.42 2.17 12.10
CA PRO A 105 -8.40 0.96 12.92
C PRO A 105 -8.57 -0.32 12.08
N GLY A 106 -7.67 -1.27 12.30
CA GLY A 106 -7.60 -2.53 11.55
C GLY A 106 -6.91 -2.44 10.18
N LEU A 107 -6.37 -1.28 9.80
CA LEU A 107 -5.43 -1.12 8.68
C LEU A 107 -4.04 -0.66 9.15
N SER A 108 -3.98 0.10 10.24
CA SER A 108 -2.73 0.62 10.84
C SER A 108 -1.98 -0.38 11.72
N GLU A 109 -2.68 -1.36 12.29
CA GLU A 109 -2.16 -2.43 13.16
C GLU A 109 -1.62 -3.63 12.36
#